data_AF-A0A1M5N845-F1
#
_entry.id   AF-A0A1M5N845-F1
#
_cell.length_a   1.000
_cell.length_b   1.000
_cell.length_c   1.000
_cell.angle_alpha   90.00
_cell.angle_beta   90.00
_cell.angle_gamma   90.00
#
_symmetry.space_group_name_H-M   'P 1'
#
loop_
_entity.id
_entity.type
_entity.pdbx_description
1 polymer ?
#
loop_
_entity_poly.entity_id
_entity_poly.type
_entity_poly.pdbx_seq_one_letter_code
_entity_poly.pdbx_strand_id
1 'polypeptide(L)'
;MKKNILLTVLLVFLMVMNAVLLFLILDKPDEKRRPPRKFITAELGFSEAQQIEFAEIDREHHRAMRRLDRHSRDLKELLFSKLDDTSFHQNELDSITGLIGQLSEDREREVFSYFRKVSKICNEKQKLKLERMLFGALKHGPRPEGPPPPHR
;
A
#
# COMPACT_ATOMS: atom_id res chain seq x y z
N MET A 1 18.25 -17.94 -55.38
CA MET A 1 17.43 -17.89 -54.15
C MET A 1 18.13 -17.13 -53.02
N LYS A 2 18.46 -15.84 -53.18
CA LYS A 2 19.15 -15.02 -52.13
C LYS A 2 18.43 -13.71 -51.78
N LYS A 3 17.31 -13.38 -52.43
CA LYS A 3 16.60 -12.10 -52.26
C LYS A 3 15.63 -12.06 -51.07
N ASN A 4 15.30 -13.23 -50.50
CA ASN A 4 14.32 -13.31 -49.41
C ASN A 4 14.97 -13.69 -48.09
N ILE A 5 16.25 -14.08 -48.08
CA ILE A 5 16.95 -14.53 -46.87
C ILE A 5 17.04 -13.41 -45.84
N LEU A 6 17.38 -12.19 -46.28
CA LEU A 6 17.44 -11.03 -45.38
C LEU A 6 16.05 -10.72 -44.78
N LEU A 7 15.01 -10.76 -45.59
CA LEU A 7 13.63 -10.52 -45.15
C LEU A 7 13.16 -11.61 -44.19
N THR A 8 13.47 -12.87 -44.47
CA THR A 8 13.15 -14.02 -43.61
C THR A 8 13.91 -13.93 -42.28
N VAL A 9 15.19 -13.56 -42.28
CA VAL A 9 15.98 -13.37 -41.06
C VAL A 9 15.42 -12.21 -40.23
N LEU A 10 15.07 -11.09 -40.86
CA LEU A 10 14.46 -9.95 -40.18
C LEU A 10 13.10 -10.30 -39.57
N LEU A 11 12.28 -11.07 -40.28
CA LEU A 11 10.96 -11.51 -39.82
C LEU A 11 11.07 -12.48 -38.64
N VAL A 12 12.00 -13.45 -38.70
CA VAL A 12 12.28 -14.36 -37.58
C VAL A 12 12.82 -13.59 -36.38
N PHE A 13 13.72 -12.65 -36.59
CA PHE A 13 14.24 -11.79 -35.52
C PHE A 13 13.13 -10.98 -34.85
N LEU A 14 12.22 -10.39 -35.63
CA LEU A 14 11.08 -9.63 -35.11
C LEU A 14 10.11 -10.52 -34.30
N MET A 15 9.90 -11.76 -34.74
CA MET A 15 9.06 -12.73 -34.03
C MET A 15 9.69 -13.14 -32.69
N VAL A 16 11.00 -13.40 -32.67
CA VAL A 16 11.74 -13.74 -31.43
C VAL A 16 11.76 -12.56 -30.47
N MET A 17 12.02 -11.34 -30.95
CA MET A 17 12.01 -10.14 -30.11
C MET A 17 10.64 -9.87 -29.48
N ASN A 18 9.55 -10.02 -30.24
CA ASN A 18 8.20 -9.91 -29.67
C ASN A 18 7.89 -11.02 -28.68
N ALA A 19 8.35 -12.26 -28.92
CA ALA A 19 8.18 -13.36 -27.97
C ALA A 19 8.95 -13.12 -26.66
N VAL A 20 10.19 -12.60 -26.73
CA VAL A 20 10.97 -12.21 -25.55
C VAL A 20 10.29 -11.04 -24.82
N LEU A 21 9.76 -10.05 -25.53
CA LEU A 21 9.04 -8.93 -24.93
C LEU A 21 7.78 -9.41 -24.19
N LEU A 22 7.00 -10.30 -24.83
CA LEU A 22 5.83 -10.92 -24.21
C LEU A 22 6.22 -11.75 -22.99
N PHE A 23 7.30 -12.52 -23.06
CA PHE A 23 7.82 -13.27 -21.92
C PHE A 23 8.20 -12.34 -20.77
N LEU A 24 8.93 -11.25 -21.02
CA LEU A 24 9.30 -10.28 -19.99
C LEU A 24 8.11 -9.50 -19.41
N ILE A 25 7.03 -9.32 -20.17
CA ILE A 25 5.80 -8.66 -19.70
C ILE A 25 4.93 -9.63 -18.89
N LEU A 26 4.83 -10.90 -19.31
CA LEU A 26 4.04 -11.95 -18.67
C LEU A 26 4.73 -12.58 -17.46
N ASP A 27 6.07 -12.57 -17.42
CA ASP A 27 6.89 -13.03 -16.28
C ASP A 27 7.07 -11.95 -15.21
N LYS A 28 6.17 -10.95 -15.18
CA LYS A 28 6.01 -10.15 -13.98
C LYS A 28 5.34 -11.05 -12.94
N PRO A 29 6.00 -11.37 -11.81
CA PRO A 29 5.32 -12.07 -10.74
C PRO A 29 4.13 -11.21 -10.33
N ASP A 30 2.94 -11.76 -10.56
CA ASP A 30 1.71 -11.22 -10.03
C ASP A 30 1.86 -11.02 -8.52
N GLU A 31 1.14 -10.01 -8.06
CA GLU A 31 0.98 -9.63 -6.67
C GLU A 31 2.06 -8.65 -6.16
N LYS A 32 1.63 -7.38 -6.16
CA LYS A 32 1.95 -6.40 -5.12
C LYS A 32 1.92 -7.10 -3.76
N ARG A 33 3.03 -7.71 -3.37
CA ARG A 33 3.27 -8.15 -2.00
C ARG A 33 3.32 -6.87 -1.20
N ARG A 34 2.17 -6.49 -0.64
CA ARG A 34 2.05 -5.56 0.48
C ARG A 34 3.27 -5.78 1.37
N PRO A 35 3.93 -4.73 1.89
CA PRO A 35 5.08 -4.92 2.77
C PRO A 35 4.66 -5.94 3.81
N PRO A 36 5.27 -7.13 3.81
CA PRO A 36 4.63 -8.27 4.42
C PRO A 36 4.58 -8.00 5.92
N ARG A 37 3.58 -8.50 6.63
CA ARG A 37 3.60 -8.64 8.09
C ARG A 37 4.98 -9.08 8.62
N LYS A 38 5.69 -9.85 7.80
CA LYS A 38 7.06 -10.31 7.97
C LYS A 38 8.12 -9.21 8.08
N PHE A 39 7.90 -8.00 7.55
CA PHE A 39 8.84 -6.89 7.61
C PHE A 39 9.00 -6.41 9.05
N ILE A 40 7.91 -6.11 9.76
CA ILE A 40 7.99 -5.64 11.14
C ILE A 40 8.52 -6.75 12.07
N THR A 41 8.06 -7.99 11.90
CA THR A 41 8.51 -9.10 12.76
C THR A 41 9.97 -9.49 12.52
N ALA A 42 10.43 -9.49 11.27
CA ALA A 42 11.83 -9.81 10.93
C ALA A 42 12.76 -8.65 11.32
N GLU A 43 12.32 -7.42 11.09
CA GLU A 43 13.13 -6.25 11.37
C GLU A 43 13.25 -6.00 12.88
N LEU A 44 12.20 -6.24 13.68
CA LEU A 44 12.30 -6.15 15.14
C LEU A 44 12.88 -7.41 15.80
N GLY A 45 13.01 -8.52 15.06
CA GLY A 45 13.52 -9.78 15.61
C GLY A 45 12.61 -10.34 16.71
N PHE A 46 11.31 -10.41 16.46
CA PHE A 46 10.34 -10.94 17.42
C PHE A 46 10.54 -12.43 17.68
N SER A 47 10.43 -12.82 18.95
CA SER A 47 10.35 -14.23 19.36
C SER A 47 9.06 -14.87 18.84
N GLU A 48 9.00 -16.21 18.85
CA GLU A 48 7.81 -16.94 18.40
C GLU A 48 6.53 -16.55 19.18
N ALA A 49 6.64 -16.36 20.50
CA ALA A 49 5.54 -15.86 21.32
C ALA A 49 5.11 -14.43 20.92
N GLN A 50 6.06 -13.52 20.70
CA GLN A 50 5.78 -12.16 20.25
C GLN A 50 5.15 -12.13 18.86
N GLN A 51 5.51 -13.07 17.98
CA GLN A 51 4.92 -13.17 16.63
C GLN A 51 3.44 -13.59 16.67
N ILE A 52 3.05 -14.46 17.61
CA ILE A 52 1.66 -14.87 17.80
C ILE A 52 0.82 -13.66 18.26
N GLU A 53 1.28 -12.94 19.28
CA GLU A 53 0.60 -11.73 19.78
C GLU A 53 0.53 -10.64 18.70
N PHE A 54 1.63 -10.42 17.97
CA PHE A 54 1.67 -9.47 16.87
C PHE A 54 0.66 -9.82 15.76
N ALA A 55 0.50 -11.10 15.42
CA ALA A 55 -0.43 -11.52 14.38
C ALA A 55 -1.89 -11.20 14.72
N GLU A 56 -2.26 -11.19 15.99
CA GLU A 56 -3.58 -10.74 16.46
C GLU A 56 -3.72 -9.22 16.35
N ILE A 57 -2.75 -8.47 16.88
CA ILE A 57 -2.73 -7.01 16.82
C ILE A 57 -2.84 -6.52 15.37
N ASP A 58 -2.06 -7.12 14.45
CA ASP A 58 -2.09 -6.77 13.03
C ASP A 58 -3.41 -7.18 12.35
N ARG A 59 -4.01 -8.31 12.74
CA ARG A 59 -5.33 -8.72 12.21
C ARG A 59 -6.41 -7.72 12.60
N GLU A 60 -6.41 -7.29 13.85
CA GLU A 60 -7.36 -6.29 14.38
C GLU A 60 -7.18 -4.95 13.65
N HIS A 61 -5.95 -4.45 13.58
CA HIS A 61 -5.62 -3.21 12.90
C HIS A 61 -6.05 -3.23 11.43
N HIS A 62 -5.74 -4.31 10.71
CA HIS A 62 -6.11 -4.44 9.30
C HIS A 62 -7.63 -4.51 9.09
N ARG A 63 -8.40 -5.09 10.03
CA ARG A 63 -9.87 -5.05 9.99
C ARG A 63 -10.40 -3.65 10.24
N ALA A 64 -9.87 -2.93 11.22
CA ALA A 64 -10.25 -1.57 11.55
C ALA A 64 -9.96 -0.62 10.37
N MET A 65 -8.75 -0.67 9.82
CA MET A 65 -8.35 0.20 8.71
C MET A 65 -9.20 -0.02 7.46
N ARG A 66 -9.49 -1.28 7.10
CA ARG A 66 -10.39 -1.59 5.97
C ARG A 66 -11.81 -1.06 6.18
N ARG A 67 -12.31 -1.03 7.42
CA ARG A 67 -13.64 -0.47 7.71
C ARG A 67 -13.62 1.05 7.53
N LEU A 68 -12.62 1.73 8.08
CA LEU A 68 -12.44 3.18 7.93
C LEU A 68 -12.27 3.58 6.46
N ASP A 69 -11.47 2.83 5.69
CA ASP A 69 -11.26 3.07 4.26
C ASP A 69 -12.56 2.92 3.45
N ARG A 70 -13.37 1.89 3.74
CA ARG A 70 -14.67 1.71 3.09
C ARG A 70 -15.59 2.88 3.39
N HIS A 71 -15.79 3.23 4.66
CA HIS A 71 -16.66 4.35 5.03
C HIS A 71 -16.19 5.67 4.42
N SER A 72 -14.87 5.91 4.37
CA SER A 72 -14.32 7.13 3.76
C SER A 72 -14.58 7.16 2.26
N ARG A 73 -14.48 6.02 1.57
CA ARG A 73 -14.81 5.92 0.15
C ARG A 73 -16.30 6.14 -0.09
N ASP A 74 -17.16 5.50 0.69
CA ASP A 74 -18.61 5.58 0.53
C ASP A 74 -19.09 7.03 0.76
N LEU A 75 -18.54 7.75 1.74
CA LEU A 75 -18.84 9.18 1.96
C LEU A 75 -18.31 10.07 0.84
N LYS A 76 -17.14 9.78 0.27
CA LYS A 76 -16.61 10.53 -0.88
C LYS A 76 -17.47 10.29 -2.12
N GLU A 77 -17.87 9.04 -2.36
CA GLU A 77 -18.77 8.70 -3.46
C GLU A 77 -20.12 9.41 -3.31
N LEU A 78 -20.69 9.41 -2.09
CA LEU A 78 -21.88 10.19 -1.79
C LEU A 78 -21.66 11.69 -2.06
N LEU A 79 -20.57 12.27 -1.57
CA LEU A 79 -20.24 13.68 -1.77
C LEU A 79 -20.18 14.05 -3.25
N PHE A 80 -19.47 13.25 -4.06
CA PHE A 80 -19.31 13.53 -5.49
C PHE A 80 -20.54 13.16 -6.32
N SER A 81 -21.42 12.28 -5.83
CA SER A 81 -22.71 12.00 -6.47
C SER A 81 -23.67 13.20 -6.45
N LYS A 82 -23.38 14.22 -5.64
CA LYS A 82 -24.20 15.42 -5.46
C LYS A 82 -23.75 16.63 -6.28
N LEU A 83 -22.76 16.49 -7.17
CA LEU A 83 -22.20 17.60 -7.95
C LEU A 83 -23.24 18.35 -8.80
N ASP A 84 -24.18 17.63 -9.41
CA ASP A 84 -25.22 18.20 -10.28
C ASP A 84 -26.58 18.38 -9.56
N ASP A 85 -26.63 18.14 -8.25
CA ASP A 85 -27.87 18.18 -7.46
C ASP A 85 -28.17 19.61 -6.98
N THR A 86 -29.13 20.26 -7.63
CA THR A 86 -29.56 21.62 -7.28
C THR A 86 -30.25 21.74 -5.91
N SER A 87 -30.63 20.61 -5.30
CA SER A 87 -31.17 20.55 -3.95
C SER A 87 -30.11 20.30 -2.87
N PHE A 88 -28.86 20.09 -3.26
CA PHE A 88 -27.76 19.90 -2.31
C PHE A 88 -27.35 21.23 -1.67
N HIS A 89 -27.47 21.29 -0.35
CA HIS A 89 -27.23 22.52 0.41
C HIS A 89 -25.93 22.50 1.21
N GLN A 90 -25.45 23.67 1.60
CA GLN A 90 -24.21 23.84 2.38
C GLN A 90 -24.20 22.99 3.67
N ASN A 91 -25.34 22.85 4.34
CA ASN A 91 -25.44 22.04 5.56
C ASN A 91 -25.14 20.55 5.31
N GLU A 92 -25.53 20.01 4.15
CA GLU A 92 -25.24 18.62 3.79
C GLU A 92 -23.76 18.45 3.41
N LEU A 93 -23.19 19.44 2.70
CA LEU A 93 -21.75 19.50 2.42
C LEU A 93 -20.92 19.49 3.71
N ASP A 94 -21.27 20.35 4.67
CA ASP A 94 -20.58 20.45 5.96
C ASP A 94 -20.74 19.16 6.76
N SER A 95 -21.90 18.51 6.70
CA SER A 95 -22.14 17.22 7.36
C SER A 95 -21.26 16.11 6.78
N ILE A 96 -21.27 15.92 5.45
CA ILE A 96 -20.50 14.84 4.80
C ILE A 96 -19.01 15.07 4.97
N THR A 97 -18.53 16.31 4.78
CA THR A 97 -17.11 16.64 4.96
C THR A 97 -16.67 16.54 6.42
N GLY A 98 -17.52 16.91 7.37
CA GLY A 98 -17.30 16.70 8.80
C GLY A 98 -17.14 15.22 9.16
N LEU A 99 -18.01 14.35 8.63
CA LEU A 99 -17.89 12.89 8.79
C LEU A 99 -16.60 12.33 8.18
N ILE A 100 -16.20 12.82 7.00
CA ILE A 100 -14.90 12.45 6.40
C ILE A 100 -13.74 12.87 7.32
N GLY A 101 -13.81 14.06 7.92
CA GLY A 101 -12.85 14.55 8.90
C GLY A 101 -12.74 13.64 10.12
N GLN A 102 -13.87 13.23 10.69
CA GLN A 102 -13.93 12.28 11.82
C GLN A 102 -13.30 10.92 11.46
N LEU A 103 -13.56 10.38 10.26
CA LEU A 103 -12.91 9.14 9.82
C LEU A 103 -11.39 9.29 9.66
N SER A 104 -10.91 10.48 9.29
CA SER A 104 -9.47 10.77 9.26
C SER A 104 -8.88 10.82 10.67
N GLU A 105 -9.59 11.40 11.63
CA GLU A 105 -9.19 11.38 13.03
C GLU A 105 -9.12 9.95 13.58
N ASP A 106 -10.15 9.14 13.34
CA ASP A 106 -10.22 7.75 13.76
C ASP A 106 -9.07 6.91 13.19
N ARG A 107 -8.67 7.21 11.94
CA ARG A 107 -7.50 6.58 11.31
C ARG A 107 -6.23 6.87 12.08
N GLU A 108 -5.94 8.13 12.41
CA GLU A 108 -4.74 8.49 13.16
C GLU A 108 -4.74 7.88 14.57
N ARG A 109 -5.91 7.85 15.23
CA ARG A 109 -6.10 7.17 16.51
C ARG A 109 -5.82 5.67 16.44
N GLU A 110 -6.31 5.00 15.40
CA GLU A 110 -6.10 3.57 15.17
C GLU A 110 -4.62 3.25 14.88
N VAL A 111 -3.94 4.06 14.07
CA VAL A 111 -2.50 3.92 13.79
C VAL A 111 -1.67 4.09 15.06
N PHE A 112 -1.94 5.13 15.85
CA PHE A 112 -1.26 5.34 17.12
C PHE A 112 -1.52 4.19 18.10
N SER A 113 -2.77 3.74 18.22
CA SER A 113 -3.18 2.61 19.05
C SER A 113 -2.46 1.32 18.64
N TYR A 114 -2.38 1.04 17.34
CA TYR A 114 -1.65 -0.11 16.79
C TYR A 114 -0.18 -0.11 17.23
N PHE A 115 0.55 0.97 17.00
CA PHE A 115 1.96 1.03 17.40
C PHE A 115 2.15 1.02 18.92
N ARG A 116 1.20 1.56 19.68
CA ARG A 116 1.19 1.43 21.14
C ARG A 116 1.02 -0.02 21.59
N LYS A 117 0.14 -0.79 20.95
CA LYS A 117 -0.03 -2.24 21.21
C LYS A 117 1.24 -3.01 20.83
N VAL A 118 1.84 -2.72 19.67
CA VAL A 118 3.11 -3.34 19.25
C VAL A 118 4.25 -3.02 20.23
N SER A 119 4.33 -1.79 20.74
CA SER A 119 5.36 -1.41 21.72
C SER A 119 5.25 -2.18 23.04
N LYS A 120 4.03 -2.57 23.45
CA LYS A 120 3.81 -3.34 24.69
C LYS A 120 4.39 -4.76 24.63
N ILE A 121 4.41 -5.37 23.45
CA ILE A 121 4.94 -6.72 23.27
C ILE A 121 6.47 -6.71 23.04
N CYS A 122 7.07 -5.54 22.80
CA CYS A 122 8.50 -5.35 22.59
C CYS A 122 9.30 -5.29 23.90
N ASN A 123 10.54 -5.79 23.87
CA ASN A 123 11.55 -5.49 24.89
C ASN A 123 12.22 -4.11 24.66
N GLU A 124 13.04 -3.66 25.61
CA GLU A 124 13.68 -2.32 25.55
C GLU A 124 14.53 -2.10 24.29
N LYS A 125 15.27 -3.12 23.82
CA LYS A 125 16.05 -3.01 22.59
C LYS A 125 15.14 -2.89 21.35
N GLN A 126 14.05 -3.65 21.34
CA GLN A 126 13.06 -3.63 20.26
C GLN A 126 12.28 -2.31 20.22
N LYS A 127 11.95 -1.72 21.38
CA LYS A 127 11.29 -0.40 21.46
C LYS A 127 12.13 0.70 20.83
N LEU A 128 13.43 0.76 21.15
CA LEU A 128 14.37 1.71 20.53
C LEU A 128 14.51 1.51 19.01
N LYS A 129 14.36 0.27 18.53
CA LYS A 129 14.38 -0.04 17.09
C LYS A 129 13.07 0.37 16.41
N LEU A 130 11.93 0.12 17.05
CA LEU A 130 10.60 0.54 16.60
C LEU A 130 10.49 2.07 16.49
N GLU A 131 10.95 2.79 17.51
CA GLU A 131 10.93 4.26 17.54
C GLU A 131 11.73 4.85 16.37
N ARG A 132 12.95 4.35 16.13
CA ARG A 132 13.77 4.77 14.99
C ARG A 132 13.08 4.53 13.64
N MET A 133 12.37 3.41 13.48
CA MET A 133 11.61 3.15 12.25
C MET A 133 10.45 4.11 12.06
N LEU A 134 9.70 4.38 13.13
CA LEU A 134 8.57 5.31 13.08
C LEU A 134 9.03 6.71 12.68
N PHE A 135 10.07 7.25 13.32
CA PHE A 135 10.63 8.55 12.96
C PHE A 135 11.23 8.57 11.55
N GLY A 136 11.86 7.46 11.11
CA GLY A 136 12.37 7.33 9.75
C GLY A 136 11.25 7.36 8.70
N ALA A 137 10.15 6.65 8.94
CA ALA A 137 9.00 6.62 8.04
C ALA A 137 8.32 8.00 7.93
N LEU A 138 8.20 8.72 9.04
CA LEU A 138 7.63 10.08 9.08
C LEU A 138 8.49 11.09 8.30
N LYS A 139 9.83 10.96 8.35
CA LYS A 139 10.75 11.89 7.66
C LYS A 139 10.83 11.68 6.16
N HIS A 140 10.57 10.46 5.68
CA HIS A 140 10.78 10.13 4.26
C HIS A 140 9.50 10.04 3.43
N GLY A 141 8.31 10.13 4.07
CA GLY A 141 7.03 9.98 3.38
C GLY A 141 6.93 8.68 2.58
N PRO A 142 5.82 8.45 1.84
CA PRO A 142 5.84 7.48 0.76
C PRO A 142 6.91 7.95 -0.24
N ARG A 143 7.96 7.16 -0.46
CA ARG A 143 8.84 7.41 -1.60
C ARG A 143 7.95 7.44 -2.83
N PRO A 144 7.98 8.48 -3.67
CA PRO A 144 7.28 8.42 -4.93
C PRO A 144 7.79 7.18 -5.65
N GLU A 145 6.88 6.24 -5.94
CA GLU A 145 7.13 5.10 -6.83
C GLU A 145 7.34 5.65 -8.24
N GLY A 146 8.44 6.38 -8.44
CA GLY A 146 8.95 6.71 -9.74
C GLY A 146 9.46 5.43 -10.40
N PRO A 147 9.42 5.36 -11.75
CA PRO A 147 9.98 4.23 -12.47
C PRO A 147 11.43 3.99 -12.02
N PRO A 148 11.87 2.73 -11.90
CA PRO A 148 13.20 2.39 -11.41
C PRO A 148 14.28 3.12 -12.24
N PRO A 149 15.34 3.66 -11.60
CA PRO A 149 16.39 4.36 -12.32
C PRO A 149 17.07 3.43 -13.32
N PRO A 150 17.38 3.91 -14.54
CA PRO A 150 18.08 3.10 -15.53
C PRO A 150 19.45 2.71 -14.98
N HIS A 151 19.71 1.39 -14.97
CA HIS A 151 21.05 0.88 -14.68
C HIS A 151 22.02 1.44 -15.71
N ARG A 152 23.01 2.20 -15.23
CA ARG A 152 24.12 2.72 -16.03
C ARG A 152 25.27 1.73 -16.04
#